data_AF-A0A542KG88-F1
#
_entry.id   AF-A0A542KG88-F1
#
_cell.length_a   1.000
_cell.length_b   1.000
_cell.length_c   1.000
_cell.angle_alpha   90.00
_cell.angle_beta   90.00
_cell.angle_gamma   90.00
#
_symmetry.space_group_name_H-M   'P 1'
#
loop_
_entity.id
_entity.type
_entity.pdbx_description
1 polymer ?
#
loop_
_entity_poly.entity_id
_entity_poly.type
_entity_poly.pdbx_seq_one_letter_code
_entity_poly.pdbx_strand_id
1 'polypeptide(L)'
;MILPRVKTAKAVNLGVVFLLELGVLAGVWYWAWRSASGWGPLLGLAGAVGLAVLWGLFGSPRARFKVHGAARVAFETLWFGAGAVLWFAAGAHVWAIAFAVLCVVSKSLAHIWRQ
;
A
#
# COMPACT_ATOMS: atom_id res chain seq x y z
N MET A 1 28.00 -4.62 14.15
CA MET A 1 27.62 -6.03 13.85
C MET A 1 26.12 -6.17 14.16
N ILE A 2 25.25 -6.33 13.16
CA ILE A 2 23.79 -6.46 13.38
C ILE A 2 23.47 -7.94 13.65
N LEU A 3 22.85 -8.23 14.78
CA LEU A 3 22.46 -9.59 15.18
C LEU A 3 21.58 -10.25 14.09
N PRO A 4 21.76 -11.55 13.79
CA PRO A 4 21.03 -12.24 12.72
C PRO A 4 19.50 -12.15 12.87
N ARG A 5 18.98 -12.13 14.11
CA ARG A 5 17.54 -11.98 14.40
C ARG A 5 16.96 -10.66 13.90
N VAL A 6 17.73 -9.56 13.97
CA VAL A 6 17.28 -8.24 13.53
C VAL A 6 17.19 -8.17 12.00
N LYS A 7 18.07 -8.88 11.28
CA LYS A 7 18.01 -8.98 9.82
C LYS A 7 16.73 -9.70 9.36
N THR A 8 16.37 -10.81 10.02
CA THR A 8 15.14 -11.55 9.71
C THR A 8 13.90 -10.70 9.96
N ALA A 9 13.83 -9.99 11.10
CA ALA A 9 12.69 -9.12 11.41
C ALA A 9 12.50 -8.00 10.37
N LYS A 10 13.61 -7.39 9.92
CA LYS A 10 13.61 -6.40 8.85
C LYS A 10 13.08 -6.96 7.53
N ALA A 11 13.50 -8.16 7.14
CA ALA A 11 13.03 -8.81 5.92
C ALA A 11 11.53 -9.12 5.97
N VAL A 12 11.05 -9.62 7.11
CA VAL A 12 9.61 -9.85 7.33
C VAL A 12 8.83 -8.55 7.20
N ASN A 13 9.27 -7.47 7.84
CA ASN A 13 8.56 -6.19 7.74
C ASN A 13 8.50 -5.65 6.30
N LEU A 14 9.58 -5.80 5.52
CA LEU A 14 9.55 -5.46 4.10
C LEU A 14 8.53 -6.30 3.31
N GLY A 15 8.43 -7.60 3.62
CA GLY A 15 7.40 -8.46 3.07
C GLY A 15 5.99 -7.98 3.42
N VAL A 16 5.75 -7.58 4.68
CA VAL A 16 4.46 -7.02 5.11
C VAL A 16 4.15 -5.73 4.37
N VAL A 17 5.10 -4.79 4.26
CA VAL A 17 4.92 -3.55 3.50
C VAL A 17 4.55 -3.83 2.05
N PHE A 18 5.24 -4.78 1.40
CA PHE A 18 4.92 -5.19 0.04
C PHE A 18 3.49 -5.77 -0.08
N LEU A 19 3.07 -6.62 0.86
CA LEU A 19 1.69 -7.12 0.90
C LEU A 19 0.68 -6.00 1.10
N LEU A 20 1.00 -4.98 1.89
CA LEU A 20 0.16 -3.80 2.04
C LEU A 20 0.08 -2.99 0.74
N GLU A 21 1.16 -2.86 -0.02
CA GLU A 21 1.13 -2.24 -1.35
C GLU A 21 0.16 -2.97 -2.28
N LEU A 22 0.22 -4.29 -2.32
CA LEU A 22 -0.73 -5.13 -3.06
C LEU A 22 -2.16 -4.99 -2.52
N GLY A 23 -2.32 -4.81 -1.21
CA GLY A 23 -3.60 -4.58 -0.57
C GLY A 23 -4.30 -3.30 -1.04
N VAL A 24 -3.57 -2.27 -1.48
CA VAL A 24 -4.17 -1.08 -2.12
C VAL A 24 -4.80 -1.44 -3.47
N LEU A 25 -4.09 -2.24 -4.29
CA LEU A 25 -4.60 -2.71 -5.58
C LEU A 25 -5.79 -3.66 -5.41
N ALA A 26 -5.74 -4.55 -4.42
CA ALA A 26 -6.87 -5.40 -4.07
C ALA A 26 -8.07 -4.57 -3.58
N GLY A 27 -7.83 -3.50 -2.82
CA GLY A 27 -8.86 -2.58 -2.35
C GLY A 27 -9.60 -1.89 -3.51
N VAL A 28 -8.89 -1.38 -4.52
CA VAL A 28 -9.56 -0.74 -5.68
C VAL A 28 -10.36 -1.74 -6.49
N TRP A 29 -9.83 -2.95 -6.68
CA TRP A 29 -10.52 -4.02 -7.38
C TRP A 29 -11.80 -4.43 -6.65
N TYR A 30 -11.69 -4.68 -5.35
CA TYR A 30 -12.81 -5.08 -4.51
C TYR A 30 -13.89 -4.00 -4.43
N TRP A 31 -13.49 -2.73 -4.26
CA TRP A 31 -14.38 -1.59 -4.29
C TRP A 31 -15.15 -1.52 -5.62
N ALA A 32 -14.44 -1.59 -6.75
CA ALA A 32 -15.07 -1.49 -8.07
C ALA A 32 -16.07 -2.62 -8.36
N TRP A 33 -15.79 -3.84 -7.91
CA TRP A 33 -16.74 -4.96 -7.97
C TRP A 33 -17.99 -4.74 -7.10
N ARG A 34 -17.83 -4.09 -5.94
CA ARG A 34 -18.94 -3.80 -5.01
C ARG A 34 -19.81 -2.62 -5.44
N SER A 35 -19.34 -1.75 -6.34
CA SER A 35 -20.07 -0.57 -6.82
C SER A 35 -21.34 -0.86 -7.65
N ALA A 36 -21.71 -2.14 -7.85
CA ALA A 36 -22.93 -2.59 -8.53
C ALA A 36 -23.16 -2.03 -9.95
N SER A 37 -22.12 -1.50 -10.59
CA SER A 37 -22.17 -1.07 -11.99
C SER A 37 -21.79 -2.23 -12.91
N GLY A 38 -22.42 -2.33 -14.09
CA GLY A 38 -21.99 -3.27 -15.13
C GLY A 38 -20.54 -3.06 -15.60
N TRP A 39 -19.95 -1.92 -15.23
CA TRP A 39 -18.58 -1.52 -15.54
C TRP A 39 -17.57 -1.84 -14.43
N GLY A 40 -17.99 -2.44 -13.32
CA GLY A 40 -17.16 -2.72 -12.14
C GLY A 40 -15.81 -3.37 -12.47
N PRO A 41 -15.74 -4.46 -13.26
CA PRO A 41 -14.47 -5.09 -13.62
C PRO A 41 -13.53 -4.18 -14.42
N LEU A 42 -14.07 -3.38 -15.35
CA LEU A 42 -13.28 -2.45 -16.15
C LEU A 42 -12.74 -1.29 -15.31
N LEU A 43 -13.55 -0.76 -14.39
CA LEU A 43 -13.12 0.26 -13.43
C LEU A 43 -12.06 -0.28 -12.47
N GLY A 44 -12.22 -1.50 -11.98
CA GLY A 44 -11.25 -2.18 -11.14
C GLY A 44 -9.92 -2.37 -11.87
N LEU A 45 -9.96 -2.81 -13.12
CA LEU A 45 -8.76 -3.00 -13.94
C LEU A 45 -8.06 -1.68 -14.22
N ALA A 46 -8.81 -0.67 -14.69
CA ALA A 46 -8.27 0.66 -14.97
C ALA A 46 -7.67 1.30 -13.71
N GLY A 47 -8.35 1.18 -12.57
CA GLY A 47 -7.87 1.65 -11.28
C GLY A 47 -6.60 0.93 -10.84
N ALA A 48 -6.56 -0.41 -10.92
CA ALA A 48 -5.39 -1.19 -10.54
C ALA A 48 -4.18 -0.89 -11.44
N VAL A 49 -4.37 -0.78 -12.75
CA VAL A 49 -3.32 -0.40 -13.70
C VAL A 49 -2.84 1.03 -13.43
N GLY A 50 -3.76 1.98 -13.23
CA GLY A 50 -3.42 3.37 -12.94
C GLY A 50 -2.59 3.52 -11.67
N LEU A 51 -3.00 2.83 -10.60
CA LEU A 51 -2.24 2.77 -9.35
C LEU A 51 -0.88 2.09 -9.53
N ALA A 52 -0.81 0.95 -10.23
CA ALA A 52 0.46 0.26 -10.48
C ALA A 52 1.45 1.14 -11.28
N VAL A 53 0.97 1.89 -12.26
CA VAL A 53 1.78 2.87 -13.00
C VAL A 53 2.24 3.99 -12.08
N LEU A 54 1.34 4.57 -11.26
CA LEU A 54 1.68 5.61 -10.29
C LEU A 54 2.77 5.13 -9.31
N TRP A 55 2.65 3.91 -8.80
CA TRP A 55 3.67 3.29 -7.97
C TRP A 55 4.97 3.08 -8.73
N GLY A 56 4.91 2.56 -9.96
CA GLY A 56 6.08 2.40 -10.82
C GLY A 56 6.83 3.71 -11.07
N LEU A 57 6.11 4.83 -11.19
CA LEU A 57 6.68 6.14 -11.48
C LEU A 57 7.32 6.81 -10.25
N PHE A 58 6.74 6.66 -9.05
CA PHE A 58 7.14 7.40 -7.85
C PHE A 58 7.54 6.52 -6.66
N GLY A 59 6.83 5.40 -6.48
CA GLY A 59 6.95 4.48 -5.33
C GLY A 59 8.05 3.43 -5.45
N SER A 60 8.34 2.97 -6.66
CA SER A 60 9.28 1.87 -6.94
C SER A 60 10.74 2.21 -6.56
N PRO A 61 11.56 1.21 -6.14
CA PRO A 61 13.01 1.39 -6.01
C PRO A 61 13.70 1.83 -7.31
N ARG A 62 13.08 1.49 -8.45
CA ARG A 62 13.49 1.88 -9.81
C ARG A 62 12.59 2.97 -10.40
N ALA A 63 11.88 3.72 -9.55
CA ALA A 63 11.03 4.82 -9.96
C ALA A 63 11.79 5.83 -10.83
N ARG A 64 11.14 6.27 -11.92
CA ARG A 64 11.66 7.34 -12.78
C ARG A 64 11.76 8.67 -12.02
N PHE A 65 10.75 8.93 -11.18
CA PHE A 65 10.65 10.15 -10.37
C PHE A 65 10.78 9.78 -8.89
N LYS A 66 12.01 9.47 -8.46
CA LYS A 66 12.27 9.11 -7.06
C LYS A 66 11.95 10.27 -6.13
N VAL A 67 10.93 10.07 -5.29
CA VAL A 67 10.60 10.99 -4.20
C VAL A 67 11.40 10.62 -2.95
N HIS A 68 11.88 11.64 -2.22
CA HIS A 68 12.72 11.48 -1.03
C HIS A 68 12.18 12.33 0.13
N GLY A 69 12.59 11.99 1.36
CA GLY A 69 12.25 12.76 2.55
C GLY A 69 10.75 12.96 2.75
N ALA A 70 10.32 14.19 3.00
CA ALA A 70 8.91 14.52 3.24
C ALA A 70 7.98 14.15 2.08
N ALA A 71 8.43 14.32 0.83
CA ALA A 71 7.64 13.98 -0.36
C ALA A 71 7.38 12.47 -0.44
N ARG A 72 8.35 11.64 -0.03
CA ARG A 72 8.18 10.18 0.05
C ARG A 72 7.14 9.81 1.09
N VAL A 73 7.22 10.41 2.27
CA VAL A 73 6.27 10.16 3.37
C VAL A 73 4.85 10.56 2.95
N ALA A 74 4.69 11.72 2.32
CA ALA A 74 3.40 12.17 1.81
C ALA A 74 2.83 11.20 0.76
N PHE A 75 3.65 10.79 -0.22
CA PHE A 75 3.23 9.84 -1.25
C PHE A 75 2.77 8.50 -0.66
N GLU A 76 3.55 7.93 0.27
CA GLU A 76 3.20 6.66 0.91
C GLU A 76 1.95 6.80 1.78
N THR A 77 1.80 7.93 2.47
CA THR A 77 0.59 8.21 3.28
C THR A 77 -0.65 8.27 2.40
N LEU A 78 -0.56 8.93 1.24
CA LEU A 78 -1.64 8.97 0.26
C LEU A 78 -1.93 7.59 -0.32
N TRP A 79 -0.89 6.82 -0.65
CA TRP A 79 -1.02 5.48 -1.21
C TRP A 79 -1.74 4.50 -0.25
N PHE A 80 -1.20 4.35 0.96
CA PHE A 80 -1.81 3.46 1.96
C PHE A 80 -3.13 4.01 2.49
N GLY A 81 -3.26 5.33 2.63
CA GLY A 81 -4.51 5.99 2.99
C GLY A 81 -5.61 5.73 1.97
N ALA A 82 -5.31 5.83 0.67
CA ALA A 82 -6.25 5.50 -0.38
C ALA A 82 -6.71 4.03 -0.31
N GLY A 83 -5.78 3.10 -0.06
CA GLY A 83 -6.12 1.70 0.16
C GLY A 83 -7.11 1.51 1.30
N ALA A 84 -6.85 2.11 2.47
CA ALA A 84 -7.75 2.03 3.62
C ALA A 84 -9.14 2.60 3.31
N VAL A 85 -9.21 3.75 2.64
CA VAL A 85 -10.47 4.38 2.22
C VAL A 85 -11.24 3.49 1.24
N LEU A 86 -10.55 2.86 0.28
CA LEU A 86 -11.19 1.94 -0.69
C LEU A 86 -11.79 0.71 0.00
N TRP A 87 -11.05 0.08 0.93
CA TRP A 87 -11.58 -1.04 1.72
C TRP A 87 -12.80 -0.63 2.54
N PHE A 88 -12.75 0.56 3.16
CA PHE A 88 -13.87 1.09 3.95
C PHE A 88 -15.09 1.37 3.06
N ALA A 89 -14.90 2.07 1.94
CA ALA A 89 -15.95 2.41 1.00
C ALA A 89 -16.61 1.18 0.36
N ALA A 90 -15.86 0.07 0.23
CA ALA A 90 -16.39 -1.21 -0.26
C ALA A 90 -17.25 -1.95 0.80
N GLY A 91 -17.32 -1.42 2.02
CA GLY A 91 -18.03 -1.99 3.17
C GLY A 91 -17.19 -3.00 3.98
N ALA A 92 -15.93 -3.22 3.64
CA ALA A 92 -15.03 -4.14 4.32
C ALA A 92 -14.31 -3.47 5.51
N HIS A 93 -15.08 -2.94 6.45
CA HIS A 93 -14.61 -2.09 7.56
C HIS A 93 -13.52 -2.77 8.42
N VAL A 94 -13.71 -4.05 8.76
CA VAL A 94 -12.73 -4.81 9.56
C VAL A 94 -11.39 -4.89 8.82
N TRP A 95 -11.41 -5.17 7.52
CA TRP A 95 -10.22 -5.21 6.68
C TRP A 95 -9.57 -3.83 6.53
N ALA A 96 -10.37 -2.77 6.39
CA ALA A 96 -9.86 -1.40 6.32
C ALA A 96 -9.09 -1.01 7.60
N ILE A 97 -9.65 -1.33 8.78
CA ILE A 97 -9.00 -1.05 10.06
C ILE A 97 -7.73 -1.88 10.21
N ALA A 98 -7.80 -3.19 9.94
CA ALA A 98 -6.63 -4.07 10.02
C ALA A 98 -5.51 -3.59 9.08
N PHE A 99 -5.86 -3.21 7.85
CA PHE A 99 -4.94 -2.65 6.87
C PHE A 99 -4.30 -1.35 7.37
N ALA A 100 -5.10 -0.41 7.87
CA ALA A 100 -4.60 0.87 8.39
C ALA A 100 -3.65 0.68 9.59
N VAL A 101 -4.00 -0.20 10.54
CA VAL A 101 -3.15 -0.52 11.70
C VAL A 101 -1.83 -1.15 11.24
N LEU A 102 -1.88 -2.13 10.33
CA LEU A 102 -0.68 -2.76 9.78
C LEU A 102 0.22 -1.76 9.06
N CYS A 103 -0.36 -0.85 8.26
CA CYS A 103 0.38 0.24 7.63
C CYS A 103 1.12 1.10 8.64
N VAL A 104 0.44 1.55 9.70
CA VAL A 104 1.07 2.38 10.75
C VAL A 104 2.20 1.62 11.42
N VAL A 105 1.94 0.40 11.89
CA VAL A 105 2.94 -0.42 12.61
C VAL A 105 4.15 -0.70 11.72
N SER A 106 3.95 -1.20 10.50
CA SER A 106 5.05 -1.57 9.60
C SER A 106 5.86 -0.36 9.13
N LYS A 107 5.22 0.79 8.88
CA LYS A 107 5.94 2.02 8.49
C LYS A 107 6.69 2.64 9.68
N SER A 108 6.12 2.60 10.89
CA SER A 108 6.84 3.00 12.11
C SER A 108 8.06 2.12 12.35
N LEU A 109 7.93 0.80 12.22
CA LEU A 109 9.06 -0.14 12.32
C LEU A 109 10.13 0.15 11.25
N ALA A 110 9.72 0.35 10.00
CA ALA A 110 10.63 0.70 8.90
C ALA A 110 11.41 1.99 9.20
N HIS A 111 10.72 3.01 9.71
CA HIS A 111 11.34 4.28 10.09
C HIS A 111 12.35 4.13 11.23
N ILE A 112 11.97 3.45 12.33
CA ILE A 112 12.84 3.20 13.49
C ILE A 112 14.08 2.39 13.08
N TRP A 113 13.90 1.43 12.18
CA TRP A 113 14.98 0.56 11.69
C TRP A 113 15.79 1.16 10.53
N ARG A 114 15.43 2.35 10.06
CA ARG A 114 16.00 3.02 8.86
C ARG A 114 16.03 2.10 7.62
N GLN A 115 14.90 1.44 7.36
CA GLN A 115 14.64 0.67 6.13
C GLN A 115 14.15 1.60 5.03
#